data_AF-A0A317ZAX3-F1
#
_entry.id   AF-A0A317ZAX3-F1
#
_cell.length_a   1.000
_cell.length_b   1.000
_cell.length_c   1.000
_cell.angle_alpha   90.00
_cell.angle_beta   90.00
_cell.angle_gamma   90.00
#
_symmetry.space_group_name_H-M   'P 1'
#
loop_
_entity.id
_entity.type
_entity.pdbx_description
1 polymer ?
#
loop_
_entity_poly.entity_id
_entity_poly.type
_entity_poly.pdbx_seq_one_letter_code
_entity_poly.pdbx_strand_id
1 'polypeptide(L)'
;VVLEAVREHQITERHARALVGQTPEFQEEMLGVILKEQLNVKQTEERLKATTVKDDVVEEKVVARPPEFAQDVSEARDIIADSLMEIRANGIRYEQKEKEHEDYVEIQIRLYRK
;
A
#
# COMPACT_ATOMS: atom_id res chain seq x y z
N VAL A 1 22.43 6.37 10.15
CA VAL A 1 21.29 5.62 10.71
C VAL A 1 21.45 4.10 10.60
N VAL A 2 21.28 3.45 9.45
CA VAL A 2 21.33 1.96 9.37
C VAL A 2 22.70 1.38 9.77
N LEU A 3 23.81 1.98 9.33
CA LEU A 3 25.16 1.56 9.70
C LEU A 3 25.45 1.71 11.21
N GLU A 4 24.84 2.70 11.86
CA GLU A 4 24.98 2.90 13.31
C GLU A 4 24.22 1.82 14.07
N ALA A 5 23.00 1.46 13.65
CA ALA A 5 22.23 0.38 14.26
C ALA A 5 22.93 -0.99 14.16
N VAL A 6 23.74 -1.24 13.12
CA VAL A 6 24.61 -2.43 13.05
C VAL A 6 25.77 -2.34 14.05
N ARG A 7 26.42 -1.17 14.17
CA ARG A 7 27.52 -0.96 15.13
C ARG A 7 27.05 -1.11 16.58
N GLU A 8 25.84 -0.64 16.87
CA GLU A 8 25.19 -0.77 18.17
C GLU A 8 24.57 -2.16 18.41
N HIS A 9 24.76 -3.12 17.49
CA HIS A 9 24.24 -4.49 17.58
C HIS A 9 22.70 -4.57 17.69
N GLN A 10 21.99 -3.52 17.29
CA GLN A 10 20.53 -3.50 17.28
C GLN A 10 19.95 -4.30 16.10
N ILE A 11 20.70 -4.36 15.00
CA ILE A 11 20.39 -5.18 13.83
C ILE A 11 21.64 -5.92 13.35
N THR A 12 21.45 -7.02 12.63
CA THR A 12 22.57 -7.79 12.05
C THR A 12 22.97 -7.26 10.67
N GLU A 13 24.19 -7.56 10.23
CA GLU A 13 24.70 -7.20 8.90
C GLU A 13 23.77 -7.67 7.76
N ARG A 14 23.08 -8.81 7.94
CA ARG A 14 22.09 -9.29 6.97
C ARG A 14 20.87 -8.38 6.86
N HIS A 15 20.41 -7.76 7.95
CA HIS A 15 19.32 -6.77 7.89
C HIS A 15 19.77 -5.54 7.10
N ALA A 16 20.97 -5.04 7.36
CA ALA A 16 21.52 -3.91 6.62
C ALA A 16 21.64 -4.23 5.13
N ARG A 17 22.11 -5.44 4.78
CA ARG A 17 22.19 -5.90 3.38
C ARG A 17 20.84 -5.97 2.69
N ALA A 18 19.77 -6.36 3.40
CA ALA A 18 18.42 -6.38 2.84
C ALA A 18 17.90 -4.96 2.51
N LEU A 19 18.32 -3.96 3.29
CA LEU A 19 17.98 -2.55 3.09
C LEU A 19 18.84 -1.84 2.02
N VAL A 20 19.91 -2.49 1.54
CA VAL A 20 20.78 -1.93 0.49
C VAL A 20 20.01 -1.79 -0.82
N GLY A 21 19.99 -0.58 -1.38
CA GLY A 21 19.31 -0.26 -2.64
C GLY A 21 17.95 0.42 -2.48
N GLN A 22 17.45 0.56 -1.25
CA GLN A 22 16.24 1.32 -0.96
C GLN A 22 16.52 2.82 -0.78
N THR A 23 15.49 3.66 -0.88
CA THR A 23 15.59 5.11 -0.61
C THR A 23 15.96 5.38 0.86
N PRO A 24 16.69 6.47 1.15
CA PRO A 24 17.10 6.78 2.52
C PRO A 24 15.93 6.94 3.49
N GLU A 25 14.80 7.50 3.03
CA GLU A 25 13.60 7.66 3.87
C GLU A 25 13.02 6.29 4.27
N PHE A 26 12.96 5.35 3.33
CA PHE A 26 12.43 4.02 3.57
C PHE A 26 13.35 3.17 4.45
N GLN A 27 14.67 3.37 4.34
CA GLN A 27 15.63 2.73 5.23
C GLN A 27 15.43 3.13 6.69
N GLU A 28 15.14 4.41 6.96
CA GLU A 28 14.87 4.91 8.31
C GLU A 28 13.54 4.38 8.86
N GLU A 29 12.47 4.41 8.06
CA GLU A 29 11.17 3.86 8.43
C GLU A 29 11.28 2.37 8.76
N MET A 30 11.88 1.60 7.86
CA MET A 30 11.99 0.16 8.01
C MET A 30 12.88 -0.23 9.20
N LEU A 31 13.94 0.53 9.47
CA LEU A 31 14.75 0.35 10.67
C LEU A 31 13.90 0.54 11.93
N GLY A 32 13.07 1.58 11.99
CA GLY A 32 12.14 1.81 13.11
C GLY A 32 11.19 0.63 13.33
N VAL A 33 10.67 0.06 12.25
CA VAL A 33 9.79 -1.13 12.30
C VAL A 33 10.55 -2.37 12.78
N ILE A 34 11.76 -2.63 12.26
CA ILE A 34 12.58 -3.78 12.66
C ILE A 34 12.87 -3.72 14.16
N LEU A 35 13.21 -2.54 14.68
CA LEU A 35 13.51 -2.36 16.11
C LEU A 35 12.25 -2.48 16.98
N LYS A 36 11.13 -1.92 16.53
CA LYS A 36 9.86 -1.93 17.26
C LYS A 36 9.25 -3.33 17.34
N GLU A 37 9.27 -4.07 16.23
CA GLU A 37 8.66 -5.39 16.12
C GLU A 37 9.67 -6.54 16.30
N GLN A 38 10.95 -6.21 16.52
CA GLN A 38 12.07 -7.16 16.60
C GLN A 38 12.05 -8.18 15.46
N LEU A 39 11.89 -7.69 14.24
CA LEU A 39 11.79 -8.53 13.06
C LEU A 39 13.09 -9.29 12.83
N ASN A 40 12.97 -10.55 12.42
CA ASN A 40 14.11 -11.31 11.94
C ASN A 40 14.44 -10.97 10.47
N VAL A 41 15.60 -11.43 9.99
CA VAL A 41 16.09 -11.15 8.63
C VAL A 41 15.08 -11.59 7.57
N LYS A 42 14.46 -12.76 7.74
CA LYS A 42 13.51 -13.32 6.78
C LYS A 42 12.22 -12.50 6.72
N GLN A 43 11.69 -12.09 7.87
CA GLN A 43 10.51 -11.22 7.96
C GLN A 43 10.79 -9.83 7.37
N THR A 44 12.00 -9.32 7.58
CA THR A 44 12.45 -8.06 7.00
C THR A 44 12.48 -8.17 5.47
N GLU A 45 13.09 -9.23 4.92
CA GLU A 45 13.13 -9.47 3.47
C GLU A 45 11.73 -9.68 2.86
N GLU A 46 10.84 -10.41 3.54
CA GLU A 46 9.45 -10.60 3.09
C GLU A 46 8.68 -9.28 3.06
N ARG A 47 8.86 -8.43 4.07
CA ARG A 47 8.21 -7.11 4.13
C ARG A 47 8.77 -6.15 3.10
N LEU A 48 10.08 -6.18 2.85
CA LEU A 48 10.72 -5.41 1.78
C LEU A 48 10.20 -5.83 0.41
N LYS A 49 10.07 -7.14 0.15
CA LYS A 49 9.43 -7.64 -1.09
C LYS A 49 7.98 -7.19 -1.21
N ALA A 50 7.20 -7.23 -0.13
CA ALA A 50 5.82 -6.76 -0.12
C ALA A 50 5.71 -5.25 -0.40
N THR A 51 6.70 -4.44 0.01
CA THR A 51 6.73 -3.00 -0.27
C THR A 51 7.30 -2.68 -1.65
N THR A 52 8.32 -3.37 -2.15
CA THR A 52 8.77 -3.22 -3.56
C THR A 52 7.65 -3.59 -4.54
N VAL A 53 6.84 -4.60 -4.21
CA VAL A 53 5.62 -4.93 -4.97
C VAL A 53 4.57 -3.81 -4.90
N LYS A 54 4.63 -2.88 -3.93
CA LYS A 54 3.77 -1.69 -3.85
C LYS A 54 4.33 -0.49 -4.63
N ASP A 55 5.64 -0.32 -4.70
CA ASP A 55 6.26 0.78 -5.48
C ASP A 55 6.26 0.53 -6.99
N ASP A 56 6.19 -0.74 -7.43
CA ASP A 56 5.91 -1.09 -8.83
C ASP A 56 4.41 -0.98 -9.20
N VAL A 57 3.53 -0.59 -8.27
CA VAL A 57 2.09 -0.33 -8.54
C VAL A 57 1.91 1.10 -9.06
N VAL A 58 2.54 1.36 -10.19
CA VAL A 58 1.90 2.12 -11.27
C VAL A 58 1.09 1.16 -12.16
N GLU A 59 1.13 -0.15 -11.95
CA GLU A 59 0.18 -1.09 -12.55
C GLU A 59 -0.30 -2.13 -11.52
N GLU A 60 -1.53 -1.98 -11.01
CA GLU A 60 -2.24 -3.03 -10.28
C GLU A 60 -2.40 -4.27 -11.18
N LYS A 61 -1.49 -5.24 -11.06
CA LYS A 61 -1.83 -6.62 -11.40
C LYS A 61 -2.47 -7.24 -10.18
N VAL A 62 -3.79 -7.14 -10.14
CA VAL A 62 -4.68 -7.92 -9.28
C VAL A 62 -4.28 -9.39 -9.41
N VAL A 63 -3.59 -9.92 -8.40
CA VAL A 63 -3.31 -11.36 -8.34
C VAL A 63 -4.63 -12.05 -8.04
N ALA A 64 -5.18 -12.69 -9.07
CA ALA A 64 -6.40 -13.50 -9.01
C ALA A 64 -6.32 -14.48 -7.82
N ARG A 65 -7.10 -14.19 -6.78
CA ARG A 65 -7.45 -15.20 -5.77
C ARG A 65 -8.60 -16.02 -6.35
N PRO A 66 -8.63 -17.35 -6.18
CA PRO A 66 -9.70 -18.19 -6.73
C PRO A 66 -11.07 -17.70 -6.20
N PRO A 67 -12.12 -17.68 -7.05
CA PRO A 67 -13.35 -16.97 -6.77
C PRO A 67 -14.23 -17.82 -5.84
N GLU A 68 -14.17 -17.56 -4.54
CA GLU A 68 -15.20 -18.04 -3.61
C GLU A 68 -16.22 -16.95 -3.22
N PHE A 69 -16.14 -15.78 -3.82
CA PHE A 69 -17.16 -14.76 -3.67
C PHE A 69 -17.36 -14.03 -4.99
N ALA A 70 -18.42 -14.41 -5.72
CA ALA A 70 -19.15 -13.43 -6.53
C ALA A 70 -19.83 -12.47 -5.53
N GLN A 71 -19.04 -11.64 -4.86
CA GLN A 71 -19.56 -10.53 -4.07
C GLN A 71 -20.13 -9.56 -5.10
N ASP A 72 -21.46 -9.47 -5.10
CA ASP A 72 -22.21 -8.58 -5.94
C ASP A 72 -21.68 -7.15 -5.77
N VAL A 73 -21.01 -6.64 -6.81
CA VAL A 73 -20.33 -5.33 -6.79
C VAL A 73 -21.35 -4.18 -6.66
N SER A 74 -22.64 -4.49 -6.82
CA SER A 74 -23.75 -3.54 -6.68
C SER A 74 -23.80 -2.90 -5.28
N GLU A 75 -23.60 -3.67 -4.21
CA GLU A 75 -23.62 -3.12 -2.84
C GLU A 75 -22.48 -2.12 -2.62
N ALA A 76 -21.29 -2.43 -3.13
CA ALA A 76 -20.14 -1.53 -3.05
C ALA A 76 -20.37 -0.23 -3.86
N ARG A 77 -21.00 -0.33 -5.04
CA ARG A 77 -21.36 0.82 -5.87
C ARG A 77 -22.33 1.75 -5.14
N ASP A 78 -23.35 1.20 -4.49
CA ASP A 78 -24.35 1.97 -3.74
C ASP A 78 -23.73 2.72 -2.55
N ILE A 79 -22.86 2.05 -1.77
CA ILE A 79 -22.15 2.69 -0.64
C ILE A 79 -21.27 3.85 -1.10
N ILE A 80 -20.60 3.71 -2.24
CA ILE A 80 -19.77 4.76 -2.82
C ILE A 80 -20.64 5.93 -3.30
N ALA A 81 -21.78 5.64 -3.93
CA ALA A 81 -22.72 6.66 -4.40
C ALA A 81 -23.29 7.50 -3.24
N ASP A 82 -23.68 6.85 -2.14
CA ASP A 82 -24.16 7.52 -0.93
C ASP A 82 -23.09 8.43 -0.32
N SER A 83 -21.86 7.93 -0.23
CA SER A 83 -20.72 8.71 0.26
C SER A 83 -20.43 9.94 -0.62
N LEU A 84 -20.53 9.80 -1.95
CA LEU A 84 -20.36 10.91 -2.89
C LEU A 84 -21.49 11.96 -2.79
N MET A 85 -22.71 11.52 -2.47
CA MET A 85 -23.84 12.42 -2.25
C MET A 85 -23.63 13.30 -1.01
N GLU A 86 -23.11 12.74 0.07
CA GLU A 86 -22.76 13.49 1.28
C GLU A 86 -21.65 14.52 1.00
N ILE A 87 -20.61 14.14 0.25
CA ILE A 87 -19.53 15.03 -0.18
C ILE A 87 -20.08 16.20 -1.01
N ARG A 88 -21.02 15.93 -1.93
CA ARG A 88 -21.71 16.97 -2.72
C ARG A 88 -22.51 17.91 -1.82
N ALA A 89 -23.24 17.38 -0.85
CA ALA A 89 -24.03 18.16 0.10
C ALA A 89 -23.16 19.11 0.94
N ASN A 90 -21.94 18.70 1.26
CA ASN A 90 -20.92 19.53 1.92
C ASN A 90 -20.26 20.56 0.98
N GLY A 91 -20.69 20.67 -0.28
CA GLY A 91 -20.18 21.64 -1.24
C GLY A 91 -18.80 21.31 -1.83
N ILE A 92 -18.30 20.09 -1.60
CA ILE A 92 -17.01 19.63 -2.13
C ILE A 92 -17.19 19.24 -3.60
N ARG A 93 -16.34 19.79 -4.47
CA ARG A 93 -16.31 19.39 -5.88
C ARG A 93 -15.60 18.05 -6.02
N TYR A 94 -16.18 17.15 -6.79
CA TYR A 94 -15.57 15.86 -7.11
C TYR A 94 -15.69 15.53 -8.60
N GLU A 95 -14.74 14.76 -9.10
CA GLU A 95 -14.79 14.07 -10.40
C GLU A 95 -14.83 12.57 -10.16
N GLN A 96 -15.59 11.84 -10.97
CA GLN A 96 -15.66 10.38 -10.95
C GLN A 96 -15.38 9.85 -12.36
N LYS A 97 -14.60 8.78 -12.46
CA LYS A 97 -14.40 7.99 -13.68
C LYS A 97 -14.53 6.52 -13.34
N GLU A 98 -15.23 5.78 -14.20
CA GLU A 98 -15.44 4.35 -14.04
C GLU A 98 -14.93 3.61 -15.28
N LYS A 99 -14.28 2.47 -15.08
CA LYS A 99 -13.93 1.52 -16.13
C LYS A 99 -14.24 0.10 -15.70
N GLU A 100 -14.85 -0.65 -16.60
CA GLU A 100 -15.08 -2.08 -16.42
C GLU A 100 -13.96 -2.86 -17.10
N HIS A 101 -13.38 -3.80 -16.37
CA HIS A 101 -12.41 -4.77 -16.84
C HIS A 101 -13.01 -6.18 -16.66
N GLU A 102 -12.44 -7.18 -17.35
CA GLU A 102 -12.94 -8.57 -17.28
C GLU A 102 -12.90 -9.14 -15.85
N ASP A 103 -11.93 -8.71 -15.04
CA ASP A 103 -11.70 -9.24 -13.70
C ASP A 103 -12.01 -8.26 -12.55
N TYR A 104 -12.28 -6.97 -12.85
CA TYR A 104 -12.53 -5.94 -11.83
C TYR A 104 -13.23 -4.68 -12.39
N VAL A 105 -13.78 -3.87 -11.50
CA VAL A 105 -14.31 -2.53 -11.82
C VAL A 105 -13.40 -1.47 -11.18
N GLU A 106 -12.83 -0.59 -12.00
CA GLU A 106 -12.01 0.54 -11.57
C GLU A 106 -12.91 1.77 -11.38
N ILE A 107 -13.01 2.29 -10.15
CA ILE A 107 -13.71 3.55 -9.85
C ILE A 107 -12.69 4.57 -9.34
N GLN A 108 -12.37 5.57 -10.15
CA GLN A 108 -11.48 6.67 -9.78
C GLN A 108 -12.30 7.89 -9.32
N ILE A 109 -12.10 8.30 -8.07
CA ILE A 109 -12.75 9.49 -7.48
C ILE A 109 -11.68 10.53 -7.16
N ARG A 110 -11.87 11.76 -7.62
CA ARG A 110 -11.02 12.91 -7.32
C ARG A 110 -11.81 13.94 -6.53
N LEU A 111 -11.32 14.28 -5.36
CA LEU A 111 -11.90 15.31 -4.49
C LEU A 111 -11.07 16.59 -4.58
N TYR A 112 -11.69 17.71 -4.96
CA TYR A 112 -11.03 19.00 -5.02
C TYR A 112 -11.22 19.74 -3.69
N ARG A 113 -10.11 20.04 -3.03
CA ARG A 113 -10.08 20.98 -1.91
C ARG A 113 -9.81 22.39 -2.45
N LYS A 114 -10.44 23.39 -1.84
CA LYS A 114 -10.09 24.80 -2.03
C LYS A 114 -9.28 25.27 -0.83
#